data_AF-A0A7C9ASG9-F1
#
_entry.id   AF-A0A7C9ASG9-F1
#
_cell.length_a   1.000
_cell.length_b   1.000
_cell.length_c   1.000
_cell.angle_alpha   90.00
_cell.angle_beta   90.00
_cell.angle_gamma   90.00
#
_symmetry.space_group_name_H-M   'P 1'
#
loop_
_entity.id
_entity.type
_entity.pdbx_description
1 polymer ?
#
loop_
_entity_poly.entity_id
_entity_poly.type
_entity_poly.pdbx_seq_one_letter_code
_entity_poly.pdbx_strand_id
1 'polypeptide(L)'
;VPFCLGSINLMNNTQISQTQFMTLLQNINELQPSQGIFSFSLNWTDIQGLTPAIDNPWTASLLYRNPKFKNAGKIISLSDFLALAKNVTSLSAVSIKIEN
;
A
#
# COMPACT_ATOMS: atom_id res chain seq x y z
N VAL A 1 -11.44 4.69 -6.49
CA VAL A 1 -10.77 5.92 -5.99
C VAL A 1 -9.28 5.72 -6.17
N PRO A 2 -8.54 6.60 -6.86
CA PRO A 2 -7.09 6.53 -6.90
C PRO A 2 -6.50 6.83 -5.51
N PHE A 3 -5.56 6.02 -5.06
CA PHE A 3 -4.95 6.13 -3.73
C PHE A 3 -3.45 5.88 -3.78
N CYS A 4 -2.76 6.29 -2.72
CA CYS A 4 -1.31 6.17 -2.65
C CYS A 4 -0.90 4.86 -1.96
N LEU A 5 -0.30 3.95 -2.73
CA LEU A 5 0.34 2.73 -2.24
C LEU A 5 1.54 2.40 -3.12
N GLY A 6 2.51 1.65 -2.60
CA GLY A 6 3.73 1.29 -3.34
C GLY A 6 3.57 0.12 -4.31
N SER A 7 2.44 -0.59 -4.27
CA SER A 7 2.15 -1.76 -5.09
C SER A 7 0.65 -1.99 -5.20
N ILE A 8 0.19 -2.55 -6.32
CA ILE A 8 -1.16 -3.08 -6.46
C ILE A 8 -1.44 -4.30 -5.57
N ASN A 9 -0.40 -5.06 -5.18
CA ASN A 9 -0.56 -6.16 -4.24
C ASN A 9 -0.57 -5.61 -2.82
N LEU A 10 -1.76 -5.61 -2.19
CA LEU A 10 -1.98 -5.06 -0.85
C LEU A 10 -1.13 -5.76 0.21
N MET A 11 -0.69 -7.01 -0.03
CA MET A 11 0.17 -7.74 0.90
C MET A 11 1.57 -7.13 1.06
N ASN A 12 2.03 -6.32 0.09
CA ASN A 12 3.38 -5.75 0.13
C ASN A 12 3.48 -4.53 1.05
N ASN A 13 2.36 -3.84 1.29
CA ASN A 13 2.36 -2.55 1.99
C ASN A 13 1.30 -2.46 3.09
N THR A 14 0.64 -3.56 3.44
CA THR A 14 -0.39 -3.60 4.47
C THR A 14 -0.35 -4.91 5.25
N GLN A 15 -1.05 -4.97 6.38
CA GLN A 15 -1.27 -6.22 7.14
C GLN A 15 -2.52 -6.98 6.68
N ILE A 16 -2.95 -6.83 5.42
CA ILE A 16 -4.16 -7.48 4.89
C ILE A 16 -4.18 -9.01 5.08
N SER A 17 -3.01 -9.65 5.14
CA SER A 17 -2.89 -11.09 5.38
C SER A 17 -3.35 -11.55 6.77
N GLN A 18 -3.59 -10.62 7.69
CA GLN A 18 -4.08 -10.87 9.05
C GLN A 18 -5.56 -10.50 9.21
N THR A 19 -6.29 -10.36 8.10
CA THR A 19 -7.70 -9.92 8.08
C THR A 19 -8.60 -10.96 7.42
N GLN A 20 -9.93 -10.73 7.46
CA GLN A 20 -10.89 -11.58 6.74
C GLN A 20 -10.70 -11.57 5.20
N PHE A 21 -9.98 -10.60 4.65
CA PHE A 21 -9.77 -10.49 3.19
C PHE A 21 -8.82 -11.56 2.62
N MET A 22 -8.25 -12.44 3.45
CA MET A 22 -7.51 -13.61 3.00
C MET A 22 -8.31 -14.54 2.07
N THR A 23 -9.65 -14.49 2.11
CA THR A 23 -10.51 -15.21 1.17
C THR A 23 -10.42 -14.68 -0.27
N LEU A 24 -9.84 -13.49 -0.48
CA LEU A 24 -9.64 -12.86 -1.79
C LEU A 24 -8.25 -13.16 -2.39
N LEU A 25 -7.46 -14.01 -1.73
CA LEU A 25 -6.15 -14.43 -2.21
C LEU A 25 -6.31 -15.12 -3.57
N GLN A 26 -5.61 -14.62 -4.58
CA GLN A 26 -5.70 -15.13 -5.94
C GLN A 26 -4.34 -15.25 -6.60
N ASN A 27 -4.25 -16.14 -7.59
CA ASN A 27 -3.08 -16.25 -8.45
C ASN A 27 -3.35 -15.52 -9.78
N ILE A 28 -2.54 -14.52 -10.11
CA ILE A 28 -2.57 -13.79 -11.38
C ILE A 28 -1.14 -13.73 -11.89
N ASN A 29 -0.77 -14.72 -12.70
CA ASN A 29 0.60 -14.95 -13.14
C ASN A 29 1.16 -13.80 -13.99
N GLU A 30 0.28 -13.03 -14.65
CA GLU A 30 0.62 -11.85 -15.44
C GLU A 30 1.13 -10.69 -14.59
N LEU A 31 0.75 -10.63 -13.30
CA LEU A 31 1.17 -9.57 -12.38
C LEU A 31 2.41 -9.98 -11.59
N GLN A 32 2.41 -11.20 -11.04
CA GLN A 32 3.52 -11.71 -10.24
C GLN A 32 3.44 -13.25 -10.08
N PRO A 33 4.55 -13.94 -9.78
CA PRO A 33 4.56 -15.41 -9.63
C PRO A 33 3.85 -15.92 -8.36
N SER A 34 3.75 -15.10 -7.32
CA SER A 34 3.14 -15.48 -6.03
C SER A 34 1.68 -15.05 -5.95
N GLN A 35 0.89 -15.78 -5.18
CA GLN A 35 -0.48 -15.34 -4.86
C GLN A 35 -0.47 -13.96 -4.17
N GLY A 36 -1.50 -13.18 -4.43
CA GLY A 36 -1.65 -11.84 -3.87
C GLY A 36 -3.10 -11.49 -3.59
N ILE A 37 -3.29 -10.44 -2.80
CA ILE A 37 -4.59 -9.77 -2.65
C ILE A 37 -4.43 -8.40 -3.28
N PHE A 38 -5.15 -8.17 -4.36
CA PHE A 38 -4.90 -7.02 -5.21
C PHE A 38 -5.89 -5.89 -4.92
N SER A 39 -5.44 -4.66 -5.13
CA SER A 39 -6.20 -3.42 -4.86
C SER A 39 -7.57 -3.40 -5.54
N PHE A 40 -7.66 -3.93 -6.76
CA PHE A 40 -8.92 -3.97 -7.53
C PHE A 40 -9.96 -4.96 -6.99
N SER A 41 -9.61 -5.80 -6.01
CA SER A 41 -10.54 -6.75 -5.38
C SER A 41 -11.30 -6.17 -4.19
N LEU A 42 -10.96 -4.95 -3.72
CA LEU A 42 -11.56 -4.31 -2.55
C LEU A 42 -12.13 -2.93 -2.91
N ASN A 43 -13.15 -2.50 -2.17
CA ASN A 43 -13.61 -1.11 -2.27
C ASN A 43 -12.67 -0.17 -1.50
N TRP A 44 -12.79 1.13 -1.76
CA TRP A 44 -11.92 2.13 -1.14
C TRP A 44 -12.06 2.19 0.40
N THR A 45 -13.26 2.04 0.95
CA THR A 45 -13.49 2.09 2.40
C THR A 45 -12.76 0.96 3.12
N ASP A 46 -12.77 -0.25 2.54
CA ASP A 46 -12.03 -1.39 3.06
C ASP A 46 -10.52 -1.14 3.00
N ILE A 47 -10.01 -0.63 1.87
CA ILE A 47 -8.59 -0.30 1.68
C ILE A 47 -8.15 0.76 2.69
N GLN A 48 -8.94 1.83 2.86
CA GLN A 48 -8.64 2.91 3.79
C GLN A 48 -8.59 2.43 5.26
N GLY A 49 -9.31 1.35 5.58
CA GLY A 49 -9.31 0.71 6.88
C GLY A 49 -8.14 -0.24 7.14
N LEU A 50 -7.32 -0.56 6.12
CA LEU A 50 -6.17 -1.46 6.30
C LEU A 50 -5.06 -0.82 7.12
N THR A 51 -4.44 -1.62 7.99
CA THR A 51 -3.22 -1.23 8.69
C THR A 51 -2.06 -1.21 7.68
N PRO A 52 -1.41 -0.05 7.46
CA PRO A 52 -0.25 0.01 6.57
C PRO A 52 0.93 -0.75 7.19
N ALA A 53 1.82 -1.23 6.34
CA ALA A 53 3.08 -1.87 6.72
C ALA A 53 4.20 -1.33 5.82
N ILE A 54 5.32 -0.96 6.43
CA ILE A 54 6.49 -0.51 5.66
C ILE A 54 7.01 -1.68 4.84
N ASP A 55 7.15 -1.48 3.53
CA ASP A 55 7.76 -2.47 2.64
C ASP A 55 9.15 -2.84 3.15
N ASN A 56 9.41 -4.15 3.19
CA ASN A 56 10.66 -4.67 3.68
C ASN A 56 11.20 -5.77 2.77
N PRO A 57 12.19 -5.46 1.91
CA PRO A 57 12.76 -6.45 1.01
C PRO A 57 13.63 -7.50 1.73
N TRP A 58 13.99 -7.30 3.01
CA TRP A 58 14.88 -8.19 3.77
C TRP A 58 14.19 -8.86 4.96
N THR A 59 12.90 -9.16 4.86
CA THR A 59 12.14 -9.87 5.90
C THR A 59 12.75 -11.22 6.27
N ALA A 60 13.29 -11.95 5.30
CA ALA A 60 13.96 -13.25 5.54
C ALA A 60 15.20 -13.12 6.44
N SER A 61 15.86 -11.96 6.43
CA SER A 61 17.01 -11.66 7.29
C SER A 61 16.62 -10.98 8.60
N LEU A 62 15.31 -10.87 8.91
CA LEU A 62 14.75 -10.19 10.09
C LEU A 62 15.17 -8.71 10.23
N LEU A 63 15.62 -8.09 9.13
CA LEU A 63 16.00 -6.68 9.11
C LEU A 63 14.78 -5.82 8.80
N TYR A 64 14.02 -5.47 9.84
CA TYR A 64 12.82 -4.64 9.68
C TYR A 64 13.14 -3.16 9.58
N ARG A 65 12.57 -2.48 8.57
CA ARG A 65 12.63 -1.03 8.45
C ARG A 65 11.81 -0.39 9.58
N ASN A 66 12.43 0.56 10.28
CA ASN A 66 11.83 1.32 11.38
C ASN A 66 10.91 0.47 12.30
N PRO A 67 11.46 -0.53 13.01
CA PRO A 67 10.66 -1.53 13.73
C PRO A 67 9.65 -0.93 14.71
N LYS A 68 10.01 0.20 15.34
CA LYS A 68 9.15 0.93 16.29
C LYS A 68 7.89 1.50 15.64
N PHE A 69 7.97 1.92 14.37
CA PHE A 69 6.88 2.57 13.65
C PHE A 69 6.50 1.81 12.37
N LYS A 70 6.73 0.50 12.35
CA LYS A 70 6.52 -0.38 11.18
C LYS A 70 5.11 -0.33 10.58
N ASN A 71 4.11 0.02 11.39
CA ASN A 71 2.70 0.10 11.01
C ASN A 71 2.12 1.53 11.15
N ALA A 72 2.98 2.53 11.36
CA ALA A 72 2.52 3.91 11.50
C ALA A 72 2.07 4.49 10.15
N GLY A 73 1.12 5.43 10.20
CA GLY A 73 0.61 6.12 9.02
C GLY A 73 -0.82 5.71 8.67
N LYS A 74 -1.28 6.16 7.50
CA LYS A 74 -2.60 5.88 6.95
C LYS A 74 -2.50 5.80 5.43
N ILE A 75 -3.35 4.99 4.82
CA ILE A 75 -3.55 4.99 3.37
C ILE A 75 -4.47 6.17 3.04
N ILE A 76 -4.06 7.01 2.09
CA ILE A 76 -4.78 8.23 1.72
C ILE A 76 -5.10 8.22 0.23
N SER A 77 -6.13 8.97 -0.16
CA SER A 77 -6.46 9.15 -1.57
C SER A 77 -5.38 9.99 -2.27
N LEU A 78 -5.32 9.88 -3.60
CA LEU A 78 -4.44 10.74 -4.40
C LEU A 78 -4.79 12.22 -4.19
N SER A 79 -6.08 12.55 -4.07
CA SER A 79 -6.52 13.92 -3.78
C SER A 79 -6.01 14.43 -2.44
N ASP A 80 -6.04 13.62 -1.38
CA ASP A 80 -5.52 14.01 -0.06
C ASP A 80 -4.01 14.23 -0.12
N PHE A 81 -3.28 13.34 -0.83
CA PHE A 81 -1.85 13.50 -1.05
C PHE A 81 -1.51 14.80 -1.79
N LEU A 82 -2.24 15.12 -2.84
CA LEU A 82 -2.04 16.37 -3.59
C LEU A 82 -2.39 17.61 -2.75
N ALA A 83 -3.41 17.52 -1.90
CA ALA A 83 -3.74 18.60 -0.96
C ALA A 83 -2.61 18.81 0.07
N LEU A 84 -1.98 17.73 0.56
CA LEU A 84 -0.80 17.83 1.43
C LEU A 84 0.36 18.50 0.70
N ALA A 85 0.69 18.05 -0.52
CA ALA A 85 1.79 18.60 -1.31
C ALA A 85 1.59 20.09 -1.65
N LYS A 86 0.36 20.48 -2.00
CA LYS A 86 0.02 21.87 -2.35
C LYS A 86 0.29 22.87 -1.21
N ASN A 87 0.17 22.42 0.04
CA ASN A 87 0.37 23.29 1.20
C ASN A 87 1.85 23.46 1.60
N VAL A 88 2.77 22.79 0.90
CA VAL A 88 4.21 22.85 1.19
C VAL A 88 4.90 23.81 0.22
N THR A 89 5.34 24.95 0.72
CA THR A 89 5.97 26.02 -0.08
C THR A 89 7.37 25.66 -0.58
N SER A 90 8.05 24.70 0.05
CA SER A 90 9.39 24.23 -0.32
C SER A 90 9.39 23.15 -1.40
N LEU A 91 8.22 22.70 -1.86
CA LEU A 91 8.11 21.56 -2.77
C LEU A 91 8.10 22.03 -4.23
N SER A 92 9.09 21.61 -5.02
CA SER A 92 9.20 22.04 -6.43
C SER A 92 8.24 21.31 -7.38
N ALA A 93 8.00 20.01 -7.15
CA ALA A 93 7.14 19.18 -8.00
C ALA A 93 6.71 17.88 -7.29
N VAL A 94 5.66 17.25 -7.80
CA VAL A 94 5.18 15.92 -7.38
C VAL A 94 5.39 14.93 -8.53
N SER A 95 5.96 13.76 -8.23
CA SER A 95 6.06 12.65 -9.19
C SER A 95 5.06 11.55 -8.83
N ILE A 96 4.30 11.08 -9.82
CA ILE A 96 3.25 10.07 -9.65
C ILE A 96 3.52 8.92 -10.62
N LYS A 97 3.70 7.72 -10.07
CA LYS A 97 3.67 6.47 -10.83
C LYS A 97 2.27 5.87 -10.71
N ILE A 98 1.66 5.53 -11.83
CA ILE A 98 0.34 4.90 -11.89
C ILE A 98 0.52 3.41 -12.17
N GLU A 99 -0.19 2.58 -11.42
CA GLU A 99 -0.30 1.14 -11.64
C GLU A 99 -1.77 0.78 -11.80
N ASN A 100 -2.07 -0.14 -12.72
CA ASN A 100 -3.42 -0.68 -12.98
C ASN A 100 -3.56 -2.07 -12.36
#